data_AF-A0A947Z097-F1
#
_entry.id   AF-A0A947Z097-F1
#
_cell.length_a   1.000
_cell.length_b   1.000
_cell.length_c   1.000
_cell.angle_alpha   90.00
_cell.angle_beta   90.00
_cell.angle_gamma   90.00
#
_symmetry.space_group_name_H-M   'P 1'
#
loop_
_entity.id
_entity.type
_entity.pdbx_description
1 polymer ?
#
loop_
_entity_poly.entity_id
_entity_poly.type
_entity_poly.pdbx_seq_one_letter_code
_entity_poly.pdbx_strand_id
1 'polypeptide(L)'
;MNSVRTCIICRKKAHTKELMPLCLNSGFLKLAISKRDRIGRGLWICTDTDCLDKFVTKPIRYMGGKLTNSIDSIIFIKNSVSELKQRVEEFKRSGNTNLCKINGLEKRLSIFQTVCEGRRMP
;
A
#
# COMPACT_ATOMS: atom_id res chain seq x y z
N MET A 1 12.19 -6.03 -16.83
CA MET A 1 13.01 -4.98 -16.18
C MET A 1 12.34 -4.51 -14.90
N ASN A 2 13.03 -4.58 -13.76
CA ASN A 2 12.52 -4.04 -12.49
C ASN A 2 12.68 -2.50 -12.50
N SER A 3 11.64 -1.77 -12.91
CA SER A 3 11.68 -0.30 -12.85
C SER A 3 11.94 0.18 -11.41
N VAL A 4 12.76 1.24 -11.30
CA VAL A 4 13.04 1.93 -10.03
C VAL A 4 12.04 3.07 -9.89
N ARG A 5 11.50 3.24 -8.67
CA ARG A 5 10.59 4.33 -8.33
C ARG A 5 11.04 4.99 -7.04
N THR A 6 10.52 6.18 -6.80
CA THR A 6 10.84 6.98 -5.62
C THR A 6 9.68 6.89 -4.62
N CYS A 7 10.00 6.53 -3.38
CA CYS A 7 9.03 6.59 -2.29
C CYS A 7 8.57 8.03 -2.07
N ILE A 8 7.25 8.26 -2.00
CA ILE A 8 6.71 9.61 -1.81
C ILE A 8 7.00 10.17 -0.41
N ILE A 9 7.22 9.30 0.57
CA ILE A 9 7.46 9.67 1.97
C ILE A 9 8.95 9.94 2.23
N CYS A 10 9.79 8.92 2.09
CA CYS A 10 11.21 9.03 2.43
C CYS A 10 12.10 9.46 1.26
N ARG A 11 11.53 9.61 0.04
CA ARG A 11 12.24 10.01 -1.18
C ARG A 11 13.38 9.08 -1.61
N LYS A 12 13.53 7.91 -0.97
CA LYS A 12 14.47 6.86 -1.39
C LYS A 12 14.02 6.23 -2.71
N LYS A 13 14.99 5.92 -3.56
CA LYS A 13 14.79 5.13 -4.78
C LYS A 13 14.89 3.65 -4.44
N ALA A 14 13.93 2.86 -4.89
CA ALA A 14 13.92 1.41 -4.68
C ALA A 14 13.25 0.71 -5.87
N HIS A 15 13.44 -0.60 -6.00
CA HIS A 15 12.79 -1.35 -7.05
C HIS A 15 11.28 -1.43 -6.79
N THR A 16 10.48 -1.41 -7.86
CA THR A 16 9.01 -1.52 -7.78
C THR A 16 8.48 -2.76 -7.05
N LYS A 17 9.32 -3.79 -6.84
CA LYS A 17 8.98 -4.99 -6.05
C LYS A 17 9.07 -4.74 -4.54
N GLU A 18 9.96 -3.85 -4.13
CA GLU A 18 10.22 -3.46 -2.73
C GLU A 18 9.27 -2.34 -2.28
N LEU A 19 8.71 -1.65 -3.25
CA LEU A 19 7.74 -0.57 -3.06
C LEU A 19 6.32 -1.09 -3.19
N MET A 20 5.45 -0.44 -2.46
CA MET A 20 4.03 -0.63 -2.49
C MET A 20 3.39 0.40 -3.44
N PRO A 21 2.67 -0.05 -4.48
CA PRO A 21 2.02 0.85 -5.42
C PRO A 21 0.69 1.36 -4.85
N LEU A 22 0.50 2.66 -4.92
CA LEU A 22 -0.72 3.37 -4.56
C LEU A 22 -1.28 4.01 -5.83
N CYS A 23 -2.60 4.15 -5.93
CA CYS A 23 -3.24 4.85 -7.03
C CYS A 23 -4.20 5.89 -6.47
N LEU A 24 -4.07 7.12 -6.96
CA LEU A 24 -4.97 8.20 -6.63
C LEU A 24 -6.00 8.37 -7.77
N ASN A 25 -7.27 8.19 -7.44
CA ASN A 25 -8.39 8.35 -8.36
C ASN A 25 -9.47 9.25 -7.73
N SER A 26 -9.83 10.33 -8.42
CA SER A 26 -10.90 11.27 -7.98
C SER A 26 -10.80 11.73 -6.52
N GLY A 27 -9.57 11.97 -6.03
CA GLY A 27 -9.32 12.40 -4.64
C GLY A 27 -9.19 11.26 -3.63
N PHE A 28 -9.55 10.02 -4.01
CA PHE A 28 -9.42 8.84 -3.17
C PHE A 28 -8.13 8.08 -3.49
N LEU A 29 -7.39 7.71 -2.45
CA LEU A 29 -6.24 6.84 -2.60
C LEU A 29 -6.66 5.38 -2.44
N LYS A 30 -6.14 4.49 -3.30
CA LYS A 30 -6.35 3.04 -3.26
C LYS A 30 -5.02 2.29 -3.42
N LEU A 31 -4.93 1.10 -2.83
CA LEU A 31 -3.78 0.21 -2.97
C LEU A 31 -3.88 -0.45 -4.33
N ALA A 32 -2.86 -0.25 -5.18
CA ALA A 32 -2.85 -0.81 -6.52
C ALA A 32 -2.35 -2.26 -6.52
N ILE A 33 -3.13 -3.15 -5.92
CA ILE A 33 -2.78 -4.56 -5.73
C ILE A 33 -2.67 -5.29 -7.10
N SER A 34 -3.52 -4.95 -8.07
CA SER A 34 -3.46 -5.46 -9.44
C SER A 34 -3.20 -4.35 -10.46
N LYS A 35 -2.89 -4.74 -11.71
CA LYS A 35 -2.81 -3.78 -12.82
C LYS A 35 -4.16 -3.07 -13.08
N ARG A 36 -5.29 -3.75 -12.82
CA ARG A 36 -6.63 -3.18 -12.99
C ARG A 36 -6.94 -2.11 -11.94
N ASP A 37 -6.28 -2.17 -10.79
CA ASP A 37 -6.41 -1.17 -9.72
C ASP A 37 -5.59 0.11 -9.99
N ARG A 38 -4.84 0.17 -11.09
CA ARG A 38 -3.97 1.31 -11.46
C ARG A 38 -4.70 2.32 -12.35
N ILE A 39 -5.90 2.71 -11.95
CA ILE A 39 -6.69 3.73 -12.65
C ILE A 39 -6.47 5.07 -11.93
N GLY A 40 -5.67 5.95 -12.53
CA GLY A 40 -5.33 7.26 -11.97
C GLY A 40 -3.83 7.49 -11.79
N ARG A 41 -3.45 8.41 -10.89
CA ARG A 41 -2.03 8.75 -10.66
C ARG A 41 -1.36 7.70 -9.79
N GLY A 42 -0.31 7.07 -10.33
CA GLY A 42 0.49 6.08 -9.61
C GLY A 42 1.47 6.71 -8.63
N LEU A 43 1.36 6.35 -7.35
CA LEU A 43 2.28 6.72 -6.28
C LEU A 43 2.98 5.46 -5.75
N TRP A 44 4.12 5.63 -5.11
CA TRP A 44 4.91 4.53 -4.55
C TRP A 44 5.33 4.87 -3.13
N ILE A 45 5.19 3.92 -2.23
CA ILE A 45 5.62 4.03 -0.83
C ILE A 45 6.47 2.83 -0.46
N CYS A 46 7.44 3.01 0.44
CA CYS A 46 8.14 1.87 1.02
C CYS A 46 7.20 1.03 1.88
N THR A 47 7.56 -0.24 2.05
CA THR A 47 6.81 -1.19 2.89
C THR A 47 7.27 -1.19 4.35
N ASP A 48 8.23 -0.33 4.72
CA ASP A 48 8.64 -0.17 6.12
C ASP A 48 7.59 0.59 6.94
N THR A 49 7.52 0.24 8.23
CA THR A 49 6.60 0.83 9.20
C THR A 49 6.77 2.34 9.30
N ASP A 50 8.00 2.87 9.27
CA ASP A 50 8.26 4.31 9.37
C ASP A 50 7.62 5.11 8.24
N CYS A 51 7.74 4.62 6.99
CA CYS A 51 7.12 5.27 5.84
C CYS A 51 5.60 5.20 5.92
N LEU A 52 5.06 4.06 6.33
CA LEU A 52 3.61 3.87 6.45
C LEU A 52 3.03 4.72 7.58
N ASP A 53 3.66 4.76 8.75
CA ASP A 53 3.26 5.61 9.87
C ASP A 53 3.26 7.09 9.47
N LYS A 54 4.32 7.54 8.79
CA LYS A 54 4.38 8.92 8.25
C LYS A 54 3.31 9.16 7.19
N PHE A 55 2.96 8.14 6.41
CA PHE A 55 1.89 8.22 5.43
C PHE A 55 0.51 8.38 6.09
N VAL A 56 0.25 7.73 7.22
CA VAL A 56 -1.02 7.86 7.97
C VAL A 56 -1.11 9.20 8.71
N THR A 57 0.02 9.63 9.27
CA THR A 57 0.07 10.75 10.23
C THR A 57 0.34 12.10 9.57
N LYS A 58 0.97 12.14 8.39
CA LYS A 58 1.33 13.39 7.73
C LYS A 58 0.51 13.61 6.46
N PRO A 59 0.02 14.84 6.21
CA PRO A 59 -0.58 15.18 4.94
C PRO A 59 0.47 15.06 3.83
N ILE A 60 0.20 14.22 2.85
CA ILE A 60 1.13 13.97 1.76
C ILE A 60 0.92 15.02 0.68
N ARG A 61 1.99 15.76 0.40
CA ARG A 61 2.06 16.64 -0.77
C ARG A 61 2.54 15.82 -1.96
N TYR A 62 1.74 15.75 -3.02
CA TYR A 62 2.13 15.16 -4.29
C TYR A 62 2.03 16.22 -5.39
N MET A 63 2.74 16.00 -6.50
CA MET A 63 2.67 16.86 -7.69
C MET A 63 1.24 16.83 -8.25
N GLY A 64 0.38 17.76 -7.79
CA GLY A 64 -1.05 17.81 -8.13
C GLY A 64 -2.01 18.09 -6.98
N GLY A 65 -1.56 18.18 -5.72
CA GLY A 65 -2.44 18.52 -4.60
C GLY A 65 -1.90 18.11 -3.23
N LYS A 66 -2.68 18.42 -2.19
CA LYS A 66 -2.46 17.98 -0.81
C LYS A 66 -3.51 16.89 -0.51
N LEU A 67 -3.08 15.67 -0.17
CA LEU A 67 -3.96 14.73 0.52
C LEU A 67 -4.16 15.27 1.93
N THR A 68 -5.36 15.79 2.21
CA THR A 68 -5.67 16.42 3.49
C THR A 68 -6.14 15.38 4.51
N ASN A 69 -5.29 15.15 5.49
CA ASN A 69 -5.56 14.62 6.83
C ASN A 69 -5.95 13.13 6.99
N SER A 70 -5.72 12.70 8.22
CA SER A 70 -5.56 11.34 8.73
C SER A 70 -6.77 10.43 8.55
N ILE A 71 -7.99 10.96 8.44
CA ILE A 71 -9.20 10.15 8.32
C ILE A 71 -9.22 9.39 6.99
N ASP A 72 -8.94 10.06 5.88
CA ASP A 72 -8.90 9.42 4.56
C ASP A 72 -7.77 8.40 4.46
N SER A 73 -6.66 8.65 5.16
CA SER A 73 -5.51 7.75 5.22
C SER A 73 -5.77 6.52 6.12
N ILE A 74 -6.51 6.69 7.21
CA ILE A 74 -6.95 5.59 8.09
C ILE A 74 -8.03 4.76 7.40
N ILE A 75 -9.02 5.40 6.77
CA ILE A 75 -10.05 4.74 5.95
C ILE A 75 -9.36 3.96 4.82
N PHE A 76 -8.37 4.58 4.17
CA PHE A 76 -7.54 3.93 3.16
C PHE A 76 -6.87 2.65 3.68
N ILE A 77 -6.23 2.68 4.85
CA ILE A 77 -5.57 1.48 5.39
C ILE A 77 -6.60 0.43 5.77
N LYS A 78 -7.68 0.81 6.46
CA LYS A 78 -8.76 -0.13 6.83
C LYS A 78 -9.34 -0.82 5.59
N ASN A 79 -9.61 -0.06 4.53
CA ASN A 79 -10.12 -0.59 3.26
C ASN A 79 -9.09 -1.48 2.58
N SER A 80 -7.81 -1.10 2.60
CA SER A 80 -6.72 -1.89 2.01
C SER A 80 -6.48 -3.20 2.75
N VAL A 81 -6.58 -3.21 4.09
CA VAL A 81 -6.52 -4.42 4.92
C VAL A 81 -7.67 -5.36 4.59
N SER A 82 -8.90 -4.82 4.50
CA SER A 82 -10.08 -5.61 4.13
C SER A 82 -9.96 -6.19 2.71
N GLU A 83 -9.51 -5.40 1.73
CA GLU A 83 -9.33 -5.86 0.34
C GLU A 83 -8.21 -6.91 0.23
N LEU A 84 -7.11 -6.75 0.97
CA LEU A 84 -6.03 -7.74 1.03
C LEU A 84 -6.50 -9.05 1.66
N LYS A 85 -7.27 -9.00 2.77
CA LYS A 85 -7.85 -10.19 3.40
C LYS A 85 -8.75 -10.95 2.43
N GLN A 86 -9.67 -10.24 1.77
CA GLN A 86 -10.58 -10.85 0.81
C GLN A 86 -9.82 -11.54 -0.34
N ARG A 87 -8.79 -10.89 -0.89
CA ARG A 87 -7.98 -11.50 -1.96
C ARG A 87 -7.20 -12.71 -1.48
N VAL A 88 -6.62 -12.69 -0.28
CA VAL A 88 -5.93 -13.87 0.27
C VAL A 88 -6.89 -15.05 0.40
N GLU A 89 -8.12 -14.81 0.88
CA GLU A 89 -9.16 -15.84 0.97
C GLU A 89 -9.61 -16.35 -0.40
N GLU A 90 -9.80 -15.46 -1.39
CA GLU A 90 -10.11 -15.85 -2.78
C GLU A 90 -8.98 -16.70 -3.40
N PHE A 91 -7.71 -16.36 -3.14
CA PHE A 91 -6.56 -17.14 -3.60
C PHE A 91 -6.50 -18.51 -2.92
N LYS A 92 -6.79 -18.59 -1.62
CA LYS A 92 -6.86 -19.86 -0.87
C LYS A 92 -7.99 -20.76 -1.39
N ARG A 93 -9.18 -20.20 -1.66
CA ARG A 93 -10.35 -20.93 -2.17
C ARG A 93 -10.21 -21.39 -3.62
N SER A 94 -9.52 -20.63 -4.46
CA SER A 94 -9.34 -20.96 -5.89
C SER A 94 -8.32 -22.09 -6.14
N GLY A 95 -7.75 -22.69 -5.09
CA GLY A 95 -6.74 -23.75 -5.23
C GLY A 95 -5.45 -23.29 -5.91
N ASN A 96 -5.25 -21.97 -6.01
CA ASN A 96 -4.17 -21.38 -6.78
C ASN A 96 -2.87 -21.43 -5.96
N THR A 97 -2.02 -22.42 -6.25
CA THR A 97 -0.76 -22.75 -5.54
C THR A 97 0.36 -21.73 -5.76
N ASN A 98 0.05 -20.51 -6.20
CA ASN A 98 1.04 -19.46 -6.42
C ASN A 98 1.46 -18.84 -5.07
N LEU A 99 2.13 -19.66 -4.25
CA LEU A 99 2.62 -19.36 -2.90
C LEU A 99 3.38 -18.03 -2.86
N CYS A 100 4.15 -17.70 -3.90
CA CYS A 100 4.87 -16.43 -3.97
C CYS A 100 3.95 -15.20 -3.98
N LYS A 101 2.76 -15.30 -4.61
CA LYS A 101 1.77 -14.21 -4.60
C LYS A 101 1.02 -14.14 -3.27
N ILE A 102 0.66 -15.29 -2.71
CA ILE A 102 -0.04 -15.38 -1.41
C ILE A 102 0.87 -14.85 -0.30
N ASN A 103 2.10 -15.34 -0.19
CA ASN A 103 3.09 -14.88 0.79
C ASN A 103 3.39 -13.37 0.64
N GLY A 104 3.41 -12.86 -0.59
CA GLY A 104 3.57 -11.43 -0.86
C GLY A 104 2.39 -10.58 -0.37
N LEU A 105 1.15 -11.10 -0.47
CA LEU A 105 -0.05 -10.44 0.04
C LEU A 105 -0.15 -10.54 1.56
N GLU A 106 0.15 -11.70 2.15
CA GLU A 106 0.15 -11.91 3.60
C GLU A 106 1.22 -11.04 4.29
N LYS A 107 2.42 -10.93 3.70
CA LYS A 107 3.45 -10.00 4.21
C LYS A 107 2.96 -8.55 4.21
N ARG A 108 2.28 -8.11 3.15
CA ARG A 108 1.71 -6.75 3.07
C ARG A 108 0.58 -6.55 4.08
N LEU A 109 -0.29 -7.55 4.24
CA LEU A 109 -1.37 -7.53 5.21
C LEU A 109 -0.84 -7.39 6.64
N SER A 110 0.17 -8.18 7.01
CA SER A 110 0.83 -8.11 8.31
C SER A 110 1.39 -6.72 8.58
N ILE A 111 2.13 -6.14 7.63
CA ILE A 111 2.69 -4.79 7.73
C ILE A 111 1.59 -3.74 7.99
N PHE A 112 0.47 -3.80 7.24
CA PHE A 112 -0.63 -2.86 7.42
C PHE A 112 -1.38 -3.04 8.74
N GLN A 113 -1.54 -4.28 9.23
CA GLN A 113 -2.14 -4.53 10.53
C GLN A 113 -1.27 -3.94 11.66
N THR A 114 0.04 -4.10 11.57
CA THR A 114 0.98 -3.54 12.55
C THR A 114 0.89 -2.01 12.62
N VAL A 115 0.82 -1.34 11.47
CA VAL A 115 0.62 0.11 11.38
C VAL A 115 -0.74 0.53 11.94
N CYS A 116 -1.82 -0.21 11.62
CA CYS A 116 -3.16 0.05 12.16
C CYS A 116 -3.26 -0.08 13.68
N GLU A 117 -2.56 -1.06 14.24
CA GLU A 117 -2.58 -1.36 15.67
C GLU A 117 -1.63 -0.44 16.47
N GLY A 118 -0.91 0.47 15.81
CA GLY A 118 0.06 1.36 16.45
C GLY A 118 1.23 0.62 17.08
N ARG A 119 1.44 -0.66 16.74
CA ARG A 119 2.57 -1.44 17.24
C ARG A 119 3.78 -1.12 16.37
N ARG A 120 4.87 -0.63 16.95
CA ARG A 120 6.16 -0.63 16.25
C ARG A 120 6.59 -2.09 16.09
N MET A 121 6.96 -2.52 14.89
CA MET A 121 7.68 -3.79 14.73
C MET A 121 9.00 -3.69 15.51
N PRO A 122 9.40 -4.73 16.26
CA PRO A 122 10.69 -4.78 16.94
C PRO A 122 11.86 -4.74 15.96
#